data_AF-K1RVF3-F1
#
_entry.id   AF-K1RVF3-F1
#
_cell.length_a   1.000
_cell.length_b   1.000
_cell.length_c   1.000
_cell.angle_alpha   90.00
_cell.angle_beta   90.00
_cell.angle_gamma   90.00
#
_symmetry.space_group_name_H-M   'P 1'
#
loop_
_entity.id
_entity.type
_entity.pdbx_description
1 polymer ?
#
loop_
_entity_poly.entity_id
_entity_poly.type
_entity_poly.pdbx_seq_one_letter_code
_entity_poly.pdbx_strand_id
1 'polypeptide(L)'
;MAAFFLSIQFDRGFVAKMPRPRSARSDTSDADMEGLQEQELVKLQRQYRLMEGDRAAYTEESQNIIRKQKSEVAQLEAEKQELLKELRLAESRFNQNLDETNTDTLVVLAEAKEDYDTEINEEKQMHTELDAKIREWEKKIRNQHKNMGGVHMSSQHTVQTQKTIRTLENRLDQSKKQFNAILTQNAVYREEIESLRVERNRFDNLYRKLDKELSNLRREKGELIEKSTQAYDARDEAQAKMILLKERADKDQQQHNAEMKELLRIIDHDRNLREFMGIKGQERVDDPQLVAWRQKKEAQEAERKKESQEDSVETYEAAFERIKEMTGEEDLDLLVQRFIETEDKNFALFNFVNEQNNEIETLHEQIEEKNNEIEKFKLQGIELEDQRKKILKELEEQQLVCSQEADEYSKKNKEISKILDQLRAGIDSLFNKINCDRSAIDDMLGAQSGVTDSNMIQYLGIIEQRTNELLAVQSYVNSKDEDRYPQKPPSLIGGGPGAPTQQWPIHPPGFGDEYDSEGSEASDDDARPLTRNELQNKVMKTVRKRESAAKKDSYKYDLPNARDMQKNKKDKK
;
A
#
# COMPACT_ATOMS: atom_id res chain seq x y z
N MET A 1 -66.23 -89.29 -50.23
CA MET A 1 -66.11 -88.14 -51.17
C MET A 1 -64.98 -88.53 -52.13
N ALA A 2 -65.17 -88.65 -53.45
CA ALA A 2 -65.68 -87.67 -54.44
C ALA A 2 -64.68 -86.51 -54.65
N ALA A 3 -64.32 -86.08 -55.87
CA ALA A 3 -64.86 -86.37 -57.21
C ALA A 3 -63.72 -86.34 -58.29
N PHE A 4 -63.66 -87.27 -59.26
CA PHE A 4 -64.07 -87.14 -60.69
C PHE A 4 -63.43 -86.04 -61.56
N PHE A 5 -62.84 -86.44 -62.71
CA PHE A 5 -63.13 -86.07 -64.12
C PHE A 5 -61.88 -86.44 -64.99
N LEU A 6 -61.84 -87.31 -66.01
CA LEU A 6 -62.71 -87.77 -67.11
C LEU A 6 -62.58 -86.94 -68.41
N SER A 7 -62.04 -87.54 -69.49
CA SER A 7 -62.42 -87.35 -70.92
C SER A 7 -61.66 -88.27 -71.89
N ILE A 8 -62.26 -88.57 -73.06
CA ILE A 8 -61.80 -89.52 -74.11
C ILE A 8 -62.24 -89.02 -75.49
N GLN A 9 -61.37 -89.02 -76.51
CA GLN A 9 -61.64 -89.04 -77.98
C GLN A 9 -60.30 -89.13 -78.74
N PHE A 10 -60.03 -89.87 -79.82
CA PHE A 10 -60.78 -90.76 -80.74
C PHE A 10 -61.36 -90.13 -82.04
N ASP A 11 -60.56 -90.11 -83.12
CA ASP A 11 -60.94 -90.32 -84.54
C ASP A 11 -59.63 -90.43 -85.40
N ARG A 12 -59.41 -91.45 -86.24
CA ARG A 12 -59.96 -91.83 -87.57
C ARG A 12 -59.29 -91.15 -88.78
N GLY A 13 -58.76 -91.98 -89.68
CA GLY A 13 -58.36 -91.62 -91.06
C GLY A 13 -57.93 -92.86 -91.85
N PHE A 14 -58.65 -93.21 -92.92
CA PHE A 14 -58.43 -94.45 -93.68
C PHE A 14 -58.77 -94.23 -95.16
N VAL A 15 -57.80 -94.38 -96.07
CA VAL A 15 -58.04 -94.35 -97.52
C VAL A 15 -57.13 -95.36 -98.23
N ALA A 16 -57.73 -96.21 -99.07
CA ALA A 16 -57.05 -97.02 -100.06
C ALA A 16 -57.77 -96.87 -101.41
N LYS A 17 -57.03 -96.91 -102.54
CA LYS A 17 -57.62 -97.10 -103.88
C LYS A 17 -56.60 -97.46 -104.98
N MET A 18 -56.92 -98.50 -105.74
CA MET A 18 -56.49 -98.72 -107.13
C MET A 18 -57.56 -98.09 -108.08
N PRO A 19 -57.65 -98.36 -109.41
CA PRO A 19 -56.68 -98.78 -110.45
C PRO A 19 -56.80 -97.95 -111.78
N ARG A 20 -56.12 -98.41 -112.86
CA ARG A 20 -56.48 -98.54 -114.32
C ARG A 20 -57.84 -97.98 -114.87
N PRO A 21 -58.10 -97.94 -116.22
CA PRO A 21 -57.26 -97.78 -117.45
C PRO A 21 -57.92 -96.90 -118.59
N ARG A 22 -57.27 -96.78 -119.78
CA ARG A 22 -57.80 -96.93 -121.18
C ARG A 22 -56.68 -96.54 -122.21
N SER A 23 -56.53 -97.08 -123.44
CA SER A 23 -57.42 -97.38 -124.59
C SER A 23 -57.78 -96.13 -125.41
N ALA A 24 -57.80 -96.08 -126.76
CA ALA A 24 -57.73 -97.14 -127.80
C ALA A 24 -57.35 -96.56 -129.20
N ARG A 25 -57.02 -97.45 -130.18
CA ARG A 25 -57.29 -97.34 -131.65
C ARG A 25 -56.66 -96.15 -132.44
N SER A 26 -56.66 -96.09 -133.79
CA SER A 26 -56.47 -97.05 -134.92
C SER A 26 -56.28 -96.19 -136.23
N ASP A 27 -56.37 -96.58 -137.51
CA ASP A 27 -56.81 -97.80 -138.23
C ASP A 27 -56.34 -97.78 -139.72
N THR A 28 -56.44 -98.92 -140.45
CA THR A 28 -56.38 -99.07 -141.95
C THR A 28 -55.05 -98.71 -142.69
N SER A 29 -54.69 -99.30 -143.83
CA SER A 29 -55.48 -99.90 -144.94
C SER A 29 -55.03 -101.28 -145.44
N ASP A 30 -55.86 -101.90 -146.27
CA ASP A 30 -55.82 -103.33 -146.64
C ASP A 30 -55.09 -103.62 -147.97
N ALA A 31 -53.89 -104.22 -147.88
CA ALA A 31 -53.20 -105.00 -148.91
C ALA A 31 -52.02 -105.76 -148.25
N ASP A 32 -51.81 -107.04 -148.62
CA ASP A 32 -50.80 -108.01 -148.13
C ASP A 32 -51.19 -108.93 -146.95
N MET A 33 -52.21 -109.75 -147.21
CA MET A 33 -52.76 -110.80 -146.34
C MET A 33 -51.85 -112.04 -146.19
N GLU A 34 -50.76 -111.95 -145.42
CA GLU A 34 -50.14 -113.14 -144.78
C GLU A 34 -49.26 -112.81 -143.55
N GLY A 35 -48.43 -111.76 -143.62
CA GLY A 35 -47.37 -111.51 -142.63
C GLY A 35 -47.78 -111.04 -141.21
N LEU A 36 -49.07 -110.82 -140.94
CA LEU A 36 -49.53 -110.29 -139.65
C LEU A 36 -49.73 -111.34 -138.55
N GLN A 37 -49.98 -112.61 -138.90
CA GLN A 37 -50.39 -113.63 -137.94
C GLN A 37 -49.25 -114.08 -137.00
N GLU A 38 -48.01 -114.12 -137.46
CA GLU A 38 -46.86 -114.49 -136.61
C GLU A 38 -46.59 -113.46 -135.50
N GLN A 39 -46.92 -112.19 -135.72
CA GLN A 39 -46.62 -111.11 -134.77
C GLN A 39 -47.55 -111.06 -133.54
N GLU A 40 -48.71 -111.71 -133.57
CA GLU A 40 -49.58 -111.83 -132.39
C GLU A 40 -49.19 -112.99 -131.48
N LEU A 41 -48.76 -114.11 -132.05
CA LEU A 41 -48.41 -115.34 -131.31
C LEU A 41 -47.26 -115.08 -130.33
N VAL A 42 -46.23 -114.35 -130.78
CA VAL A 42 -45.08 -113.93 -129.95
C VAL A 42 -45.49 -113.00 -128.79
N LYS A 43 -46.51 -112.15 -128.99
CA LYS A 43 -47.00 -111.24 -127.94
C LYS A 43 -47.70 -112.01 -126.82
N LEU A 44 -48.57 -112.98 -127.14
CA LEU A 44 -49.28 -113.78 -126.14
C LEU A 44 -48.31 -114.64 -125.29
N GLN A 45 -47.34 -115.30 -125.92
CA GLN A 45 -46.34 -116.11 -125.20
C GLN A 45 -45.53 -115.28 -124.20
N ARG A 46 -45.17 -114.04 -124.55
CA ARG A 46 -44.47 -113.12 -123.65
C ARG A 46 -45.35 -112.67 -122.48
N GLN A 47 -46.66 -112.55 -122.69
CA GLN A 47 -47.60 -112.06 -121.66
C GLN A 47 -47.94 -113.11 -120.60
N TYR A 48 -48.05 -114.39 -120.98
CA TYR A 48 -48.27 -115.49 -120.04
C TYR A 48 -47.10 -115.63 -119.05
N ARG A 49 -45.86 -115.58 -119.57
CA ARG A 49 -44.62 -115.74 -118.79
C ARG A 49 -44.40 -114.64 -117.73
N LEU A 50 -45.01 -113.47 -117.89
CA LEU A 50 -44.97 -112.40 -116.89
C LEU A 50 -45.92 -112.69 -115.71
N MET A 51 -47.16 -113.14 -115.98
CA MET A 51 -48.13 -113.39 -114.90
C MET A 51 -47.75 -114.55 -113.98
N GLU A 52 -47.03 -115.57 -114.48
CA GLU A 52 -46.49 -116.62 -113.60
C GLU A 52 -45.39 -116.08 -112.66
N GLY A 53 -44.56 -115.15 -113.15
CA GLY A 53 -43.58 -114.44 -112.33
C GLY A 53 -44.22 -113.58 -111.25
N ASP A 54 -45.19 -112.73 -111.62
CA ASP A 54 -45.93 -111.87 -110.70
C ASP A 54 -46.64 -112.68 -109.60
N ARG A 55 -47.25 -113.82 -109.97
CA ARG A 55 -47.92 -114.72 -109.02
C ARG A 55 -46.94 -115.35 -108.03
N ALA A 56 -45.77 -115.78 -108.49
CA ALA A 56 -44.74 -116.36 -107.61
C ALA A 56 -44.23 -115.32 -106.60
N ALA A 57 -43.87 -114.13 -107.09
CA ALA A 57 -43.36 -113.02 -106.26
C ALA A 57 -44.31 -112.65 -105.11
N TYR A 58 -45.61 -112.48 -105.40
CA TYR A 58 -46.61 -112.17 -104.35
C TYR A 58 -46.72 -113.26 -103.27
N THR A 59 -46.57 -114.54 -103.62
CA THR A 59 -46.60 -115.63 -102.63
C THR A 59 -45.35 -115.69 -101.77
N GLU A 60 -44.18 -115.35 -102.33
CA GLU A 60 -42.92 -115.27 -101.60
C GLU A 60 -42.88 -114.06 -100.66
N GLU A 61 -43.29 -112.89 -101.14
CA GLU A 61 -43.37 -111.66 -100.34
C GLU A 61 -44.30 -111.81 -99.13
N SER A 62 -45.48 -112.42 -99.34
CA SER A 62 -46.44 -112.73 -98.27
C SER A 62 -45.85 -113.64 -97.18
N GLN A 63 -45.15 -114.72 -97.56
CA GLN A 63 -44.49 -115.59 -96.57
C GLN A 63 -43.32 -114.90 -95.86
N ASN A 64 -42.59 -114.01 -96.54
CA ASN A 64 -41.51 -113.24 -95.92
C ASN A 64 -42.03 -112.19 -94.92
N ILE A 65 -43.20 -111.58 -95.15
CA ILE A 65 -43.87 -110.72 -94.15
C ILE A 65 -44.27 -111.54 -92.91
N ILE A 66 -44.90 -112.71 -93.09
CA ILE A 66 -45.31 -113.58 -91.98
C ILE A 66 -44.09 -114.07 -91.17
N ARG A 67 -42.95 -114.33 -91.82
CA ARG A 67 -41.67 -114.63 -91.14
C ARG A 67 -41.18 -113.47 -90.28
N LYS A 68 -41.19 -112.24 -90.81
CA LYS A 68 -40.78 -111.04 -90.04
C LYS A 68 -41.64 -110.85 -88.80
N GLN A 69 -42.97 -110.87 -88.95
CA GLN A 69 -43.91 -110.70 -87.82
C GLN A 69 -43.72 -111.77 -86.73
N LYS A 70 -43.45 -113.03 -87.10
CA LYS A 70 -43.15 -114.08 -86.12
C LYS A 70 -41.80 -113.90 -85.42
N SER A 71 -40.80 -113.34 -86.11
CA SER A 71 -39.51 -112.99 -85.50
C SER A 71 -39.64 -111.84 -84.49
N GLU A 72 -40.43 -110.83 -84.84
CA GLU A 72 -40.69 -109.64 -84.01
C GLU A 72 -41.48 -109.98 -82.74
N VAL A 73 -42.51 -110.83 -82.84
CA VAL A 73 -43.22 -111.36 -81.66
C VAL A 73 -42.28 -112.15 -80.75
N ALA A 74 -41.39 -112.98 -81.30
CA ALA A 74 -40.43 -113.74 -80.51
C ALA A 74 -39.39 -112.86 -79.78
N GLN A 75 -39.03 -111.70 -80.36
CA GLN A 75 -38.19 -110.70 -79.69
C GLN A 75 -38.92 -110.03 -78.53
N LEU A 76 -40.15 -109.55 -78.75
CA LEU A 76 -40.98 -108.92 -77.71
C LEU A 76 -41.32 -109.89 -76.55
N GLU A 77 -41.51 -111.17 -76.83
CA GLU A 77 -41.68 -112.19 -75.79
C GLU A 77 -40.38 -112.46 -74.99
N ALA A 78 -39.21 -112.32 -75.61
CA ALA A 78 -37.92 -112.42 -74.91
C ALA A 78 -37.66 -111.18 -74.02
N GLU A 79 -37.86 -109.97 -74.54
CA GLU A 79 -37.75 -108.71 -73.79
C GLU A 79 -38.71 -108.69 -72.58
N LYS A 80 -39.97 -109.13 -72.77
CA LYS A 80 -40.93 -109.29 -71.68
C LYS A 80 -40.45 -110.29 -70.62
N GLN A 81 -39.80 -111.38 -71.01
CA GLN A 81 -39.20 -112.33 -70.06
C GLN A 81 -37.95 -111.78 -69.37
N GLU A 82 -37.25 -110.81 -69.96
CA GLU A 82 -36.10 -110.12 -69.37
C GLU A 82 -36.55 -109.11 -68.31
N LEU A 83 -37.46 -108.19 -68.67
CA LEU A 83 -38.07 -107.23 -67.73
C LEU A 83 -38.76 -107.92 -66.54
N LEU A 84 -39.39 -109.08 -66.74
CA LEU A 84 -39.97 -109.87 -65.65
C LEU A 84 -38.94 -110.60 -64.76
N LYS A 85 -37.67 -110.74 -65.20
CA LYS A 85 -36.56 -111.17 -64.33
C LYS A 85 -36.02 -109.98 -63.55
N GLU A 86 -35.80 -108.85 -64.21
CA GLU A 86 -35.34 -107.62 -63.57
C GLU A 86 -36.29 -107.15 -62.47
N LEU A 87 -37.60 -107.12 -62.74
CA LEU A 87 -38.62 -106.80 -61.73
C LEU A 87 -38.55 -107.76 -60.54
N ARG A 88 -38.39 -109.07 -60.76
CA ARG A 88 -38.25 -110.08 -59.68
C ARG A 88 -36.92 -110.00 -58.94
N LEU A 89 -35.88 -109.40 -59.54
CA LEU A 89 -34.62 -109.12 -58.87
C LEU A 89 -34.73 -107.85 -58.01
N ALA A 90 -35.42 -106.81 -58.50
CA ALA A 90 -35.75 -105.62 -57.71
C ALA A 90 -36.70 -105.96 -56.53
N GLU A 91 -37.82 -106.63 -56.81
CA GLU A 91 -38.78 -107.17 -55.83
C GLU A 91 -38.25 -108.43 -55.09
N SER A 92 -36.94 -108.73 -55.20
CA SER A 92 -36.33 -109.80 -54.41
C SER A 92 -36.42 -109.44 -52.93
N ARG A 93 -36.82 -110.41 -52.10
CA ARG A 93 -36.84 -110.24 -50.63
C ARG A 93 -35.50 -109.78 -50.07
N PHE A 94 -34.38 -110.11 -50.71
CA PHE A 94 -33.08 -109.61 -50.27
C PHE A 94 -32.97 -108.08 -50.40
N ASN A 95 -33.45 -107.52 -51.53
CA ASN A 95 -33.42 -106.07 -51.74
C ASN A 95 -34.49 -105.36 -50.91
N GLN A 96 -35.70 -105.94 -50.79
CA GLN A 96 -36.76 -105.39 -49.92
C GLN A 96 -36.31 -105.31 -48.46
N ASN A 97 -35.70 -106.37 -47.92
CA ASN A 97 -35.13 -106.36 -46.57
C ASN A 97 -33.94 -105.37 -46.45
N LEU A 98 -33.12 -105.22 -47.50
CA LEU A 98 -32.03 -104.25 -47.50
C LEU A 98 -32.56 -102.82 -47.45
N ASP A 99 -33.56 -102.49 -48.27
CA ASP A 99 -34.24 -101.20 -48.28
C ASP A 99 -34.95 -100.91 -46.95
N GLU A 100 -35.58 -101.92 -46.32
CA GLU A 100 -36.16 -101.82 -44.98
C GLU A 100 -35.07 -101.46 -43.93
N THR A 101 -33.92 -102.15 -43.92
CA THR A 101 -32.80 -101.78 -43.04
C THR A 101 -32.15 -100.43 -43.37
N ASN A 102 -32.19 -100.00 -44.64
CA ASN A 102 -31.75 -98.67 -45.04
C ASN A 102 -32.75 -97.60 -44.53
N THR A 103 -34.05 -97.86 -44.53
CA THR A 103 -35.04 -96.94 -43.95
C THR A 103 -34.93 -96.86 -42.43
N ASP A 104 -34.76 -97.98 -41.72
CA ASP A 104 -34.55 -97.99 -40.27
C ASP A 104 -33.30 -97.20 -39.86
N THR A 105 -32.18 -97.40 -40.57
CA THR A 105 -30.94 -96.65 -40.31
C THR A 105 -31.05 -95.18 -40.67
N LEU A 106 -31.81 -94.81 -41.71
CA LEU A 106 -32.10 -93.41 -42.02
C LEU A 106 -33.00 -92.74 -40.98
N VAL A 107 -33.96 -93.45 -40.37
CA VAL A 107 -34.79 -92.94 -39.27
C VAL A 107 -33.91 -92.65 -38.04
N VAL A 108 -33.10 -93.62 -37.60
CA VAL A 108 -32.19 -93.45 -36.46
C VAL A 108 -31.18 -92.30 -36.69
N LEU A 109 -30.69 -92.14 -37.93
CA LEU A 109 -29.81 -91.01 -38.28
C LEU A 109 -30.55 -89.66 -38.36
N ALA A 110 -31.84 -89.64 -38.66
CA ALA A 110 -32.66 -88.44 -38.63
C ALA A 110 -32.99 -88.01 -37.19
N GLU A 111 -33.41 -88.96 -36.33
CA GLU A 111 -33.65 -88.73 -34.91
C GLU A 111 -32.38 -88.20 -34.21
N ALA A 112 -31.25 -88.88 -34.39
CA ALA A 112 -29.97 -88.44 -33.82
C ALA A 112 -29.52 -87.05 -34.36
N LYS A 113 -29.87 -86.69 -35.59
CA LYS A 113 -29.62 -85.34 -36.12
C LYS A 113 -30.52 -84.30 -35.46
N GLU A 114 -31.79 -84.60 -35.23
CA GLU A 114 -32.71 -83.70 -34.52
C GLU A 114 -32.26 -83.48 -33.06
N ASP A 115 -31.83 -84.54 -32.37
CA ASP A 115 -31.21 -84.44 -31.05
C ASP A 115 -29.99 -83.49 -31.06
N TYR A 116 -29.01 -83.71 -31.95
CA TYR A 116 -27.85 -82.80 -32.05
C TYR A 116 -28.23 -81.37 -32.46
N ASP A 117 -29.23 -81.17 -33.32
CA ASP A 117 -29.73 -79.83 -33.64
C ASP A 117 -30.38 -79.15 -32.41
N THR A 118 -30.99 -79.89 -31.48
CA THR A 118 -31.47 -79.31 -30.21
C THR A 118 -30.30 -78.95 -29.28
N GLU A 119 -29.36 -79.86 -29.03
CA GLU A 119 -28.18 -79.62 -28.17
C GLU A 119 -27.36 -78.41 -28.65
N ILE A 120 -27.09 -78.35 -29.97
CA ILE A 120 -26.41 -77.21 -30.61
C ILE A 120 -27.18 -75.89 -30.44
N ASN A 121 -28.51 -75.92 -30.37
CA ASN A 121 -29.34 -74.73 -30.15
C ASN A 121 -29.45 -74.32 -28.67
N GLU A 122 -29.31 -75.26 -27.73
CA GLU A 122 -29.14 -74.95 -26.30
C GLU A 122 -27.75 -74.35 -26.01
N GLU A 123 -26.68 -74.92 -26.58
CA GLU A 123 -25.33 -74.34 -26.47
C GLU A 123 -25.26 -72.92 -27.05
N LYS A 124 -25.89 -72.67 -28.22
CA LYS A 124 -25.98 -71.31 -28.80
C LYS A 124 -26.68 -70.34 -27.85
N GLN A 125 -27.77 -70.74 -27.20
CA GLN A 125 -28.47 -69.90 -26.22
C GLN A 125 -27.56 -69.59 -25.02
N MET A 126 -26.92 -70.60 -24.45
CA MET A 126 -25.94 -70.46 -23.36
C MET A 126 -24.78 -69.53 -23.75
N HIS A 127 -24.26 -69.63 -24.96
CA HIS A 127 -23.27 -68.69 -25.49
C HIS A 127 -23.79 -67.26 -25.54
N THR A 128 -25.00 -67.01 -26.06
CA THR A 128 -25.56 -65.65 -26.09
C THR A 128 -25.82 -65.06 -24.70
N GLU A 129 -26.19 -65.88 -23.72
CA GLU A 129 -26.31 -65.46 -22.32
C GLU A 129 -24.95 -65.09 -21.70
N LEU A 130 -23.91 -65.91 -21.95
CA LEU A 130 -22.57 -65.65 -21.45
C LEU A 130 -21.99 -64.37 -22.09
N ASP A 131 -22.18 -64.16 -23.38
CA ASP A 131 -21.84 -62.93 -24.08
C ASP A 131 -22.54 -61.70 -23.49
N ALA A 132 -23.82 -61.81 -23.16
CA ALA A 132 -24.57 -60.73 -22.51
C ALA A 132 -24.01 -60.42 -21.11
N LYS A 133 -23.71 -61.44 -20.31
CA LYS A 133 -23.09 -61.32 -18.98
C LYS A 133 -21.69 -60.71 -19.07
N ILE A 134 -20.86 -61.10 -20.04
CA ILE A 134 -19.53 -60.52 -20.31
C ILE A 134 -19.67 -59.03 -20.63
N ARG A 135 -20.54 -58.65 -21.57
CA ARG A 135 -20.76 -57.24 -21.95
C ARG A 135 -21.25 -56.38 -20.78
N GLU A 136 -22.05 -56.95 -19.88
CA GLU A 136 -22.49 -56.27 -18.65
C GLU A 136 -21.32 -56.04 -17.67
N TRP A 137 -20.50 -57.07 -17.43
CA TRP A 137 -19.32 -56.97 -16.56
C TRP A 137 -18.26 -56.03 -17.12
N GLU A 138 -17.96 -56.08 -18.42
CA GLU A 138 -17.12 -55.08 -19.07
C GLU A 138 -17.67 -53.65 -18.88
N LYS A 139 -18.99 -53.45 -18.96
CA LYS A 139 -19.62 -52.14 -18.75
C LYS A 139 -19.46 -51.67 -17.29
N LYS A 140 -19.60 -52.57 -16.31
CA LYS A 140 -19.30 -52.30 -14.89
C LYS A 140 -17.83 -51.91 -14.69
N ILE A 141 -16.90 -52.67 -15.27
CA ILE A 141 -15.44 -52.43 -15.22
C ILE A 141 -15.09 -51.09 -15.87
N ARG A 142 -15.60 -50.80 -17.08
CA ARG A 142 -15.39 -49.51 -17.77
C ARG A 142 -15.92 -48.31 -16.96
N ASN A 143 -17.07 -48.46 -16.30
CA ASN A 143 -17.60 -47.42 -15.42
C ASN A 143 -16.75 -47.23 -14.15
N GLN A 144 -16.27 -48.32 -13.52
CA GLN A 144 -15.36 -48.21 -12.37
C GLN A 144 -14.03 -47.53 -12.77
N HIS A 145 -13.43 -47.88 -13.90
CA HIS A 145 -12.21 -47.23 -14.38
C HIS A 145 -12.41 -45.73 -14.66
N LYS A 146 -13.57 -45.31 -15.18
CA LYS A 146 -13.92 -43.89 -15.32
C LYS A 146 -14.04 -43.21 -13.96
N ASN A 147 -14.80 -43.80 -13.04
CA ASN A 147 -15.07 -43.21 -11.72
C ASN A 147 -13.82 -43.14 -10.82
N MET A 148 -12.86 -44.07 -10.97
CA MET A 148 -11.58 -44.03 -10.25
C MET A 148 -10.57 -43.01 -10.81
N GLY A 149 -10.87 -42.34 -11.93
CA GLY A 149 -10.02 -41.30 -12.51
C GLY A 149 -8.65 -41.77 -13.06
N GLY A 150 -8.39 -43.08 -13.03
CA GLY A 150 -7.08 -43.66 -13.36
C GLY A 150 -6.10 -43.64 -12.19
N VAL A 151 -5.17 -44.61 -12.19
CA VAL A 151 -4.30 -44.96 -11.04
C VAL A 151 -3.50 -43.77 -10.48
N HIS A 152 -3.15 -42.80 -11.32
CA HIS A 152 -2.37 -41.63 -10.90
C HIS A 152 -3.15 -40.58 -10.10
N MET A 153 -4.48 -40.55 -10.13
CA MET A 153 -5.27 -39.52 -9.42
C MET A 153 -5.14 -39.62 -7.89
N SER A 154 -5.05 -40.84 -7.33
CA SER A 154 -4.80 -41.04 -5.90
C SER A 154 -3.42 -40.53 -5.46
N SER A 155 -2.40 -40.77 -6.30
CA SER A 155 -1.04 -40.26 -6.10
C SER A 155 -0.99 -38.72 -6.21
N GLN A 156 -1.67 -38.14 -7.21
CA GLN A 156 -1.76 -36.68 -7.35
C GLN A 156 -2.49 -36.04 -6.16
N HIS A 157 -3.61 -36.61 -5.71
CA HIS A 157 -4.36 -36.10 -4.56
C HIS A 157 -3.53 -36.13 -3.26
N THR A 158 -2.85 -37.24 -2.98
CA THR A 158 -1.97 -37.35 -1.80
C THR A 158 -0.78 -36.40 -1.87
N VAL A 159 -0.13 -36.25 -3.03
CA VAL A 159 0.92 -35.24 -3.25
C VAL A 159 0.40 -33.81 -3.10
N GLN A 160 -0.83 -33.52 -3.57
CA GLN A 160 -1.46 -32.21 -3.42
C GLN A 160 -1.82 -31.91 -1.96
N THR A 161 -2.34 -32.89 -1.23
CA THR A 161 -2.60 -32.80 0.21
C THR A 161 -1.30 -32.57 0.99
N GLN A 162 -0.21 -33.27 0.64
CA GLN A 162 1.08 -33.06 1.30
C GLN A 162 1.68 -31.68 0.99
N LYS A 163 1.43 -31.13 -0.21
CA LYS A 163 1.79 -29.74 -0.54
C LYS A 163 0.96 -28.74 0.28
N THR A 164 -0.35 -28.92 0.40
CA THR A 164 -1.19 -28.00 1.20
C THR A 164 -0.84 -28.04 2.68
N ILE A 165 -0.57 -29.23 3.24
CA ILE A 165 -0.04 -29.39 4.62
C ILE A 165 1.22 -28.56 4.79
N ARG A 166 2.25 -28.72 3.94
CA ARG A 166 3.50 -27.95 4.01
C ARG A 166 3.29 -26.44 3.90
N THR A 167 2.36 -25.97 3.06
CA THR A 167 2.06 -24.53 2.98
C THR A 167 1.38 -23.99 4.24
N LEU A 168 0.54 -24.80 4.90
CA LEU A 168 -0.10 -24.42 6.17
C LEU A 168 0.88 -24.47 7.35
N GLU A 169 1.77 -25.48 7.38
CA GLU A 169 2.88 -25.59 8.34
C GLU A 169 3.80 -24.37 8.25
N ASN A 170 4.25 -24.01 7.04
CA ASN A 170 5.09 -22.82 6.82
C ASN A 170 4.38 -21.51 7.21
N ARG A 171 3.08 -21.37 6.92
CA ARG A 171 2.29 -20.19 7.31
C ARG A 171 2.11 -20.10 8.83
N LEU A 172 1.93 -21.24 9.50
CA LEU A 172 1.86 -21.33 10.96
C LEU A 172 3.20 -21.01 11.62
N ASP A 173 4.31 -21.50 11.07
CA ASP A 173 5.66 -21.18 11.57
C ASP A 173 5.99 -19.69 11.38
N GLN A 174 5.68 -19.10 10.23
CA GLN A 174 5.85 -17.66 10.01
C GLN A 174 5.00 -16.82 10.97
N SER A 175 3.75 -17.22 11.23
CA SER A 175 2.88 -16.57 12.21
C SER A 175 3.43 -16.69 13.64
N LYS A 176 3.96 -17.86 14.03
CA LYS A 176 4.64 -18.06 15.31
C LYS A 176 5.90 -17.20 15.46
N LYS A 177 6.71 -17.07 14.39
CA LYS A 177 7.88 -16.18 14.37
C LYS A 177 7.50 -14.71 14.58
N GLN A 178 6.47 -14.23 13.87
CA GLN A 178 5.93 -12.88 14.05
C GLN A 178 5.40 -12.66 15.48
N PHE A 179 4.63 -13.61 16.01
CA PHE A 179 4.12 -13.56 17.39
C PHE A 179 5.26 -13.52 18.43
N ASN A 180 6.30 -14.36 18.27
CA ASN A 180 7.45 -14.38 19.15
C ASN A 180 8.27 -13.07 19.07
N ALA A 181 8.44 -12.49 17.88
CA ALA A 181 9.09 -11.19 17.71
C ALA A 181 8.30 -10.06 18.40
N ILE A 182 6.98 -10.06 18.27
CA ILE A 182 6.09 -9.12 18.99
C ILE A 182 6.20 -9.33 20.51
N LEU A 183 6.32 -10.57 21.00
CA LEU A 183 6.56 -10.84 22.42
C LEU A 183 7.91 -10.30 22.91
N THR A 184 9.01 -10.49 22.15
CA THR A 184 10.32 -9.94 22.54
C THR A 184 10.33 -8.41 22.51
N GLN A 185 9.68 -7.80 21.52
CA GLN A 185 9.53 -6.34 21.46
C GLN A 185 8.68 -5.80 22.62
N ASN A 186 7.62 -6.51 23.01
CA ASN A 186 6.82 -6.20 24.21
C ASN A 186 7.61 -6.37 25.52
N ALA A 187 8.61 -7.26 25.57
CA ALA A 187 9.51 -7.37 26.72
C ALA A 187 10.41 -6.13 26.83
N VAL A 188 11.05 -5.72 25.73
CA VAL A 188 11.88 -4.51 25.67
C VAL A 188 11.08 -3.26 26.06
N TYR A 189 9.87 -3.07 25.52
CA TYR A 189 9.02 -1.92 25.92
C TYR A 189 8.61 -1.95 27.40
N ARG A 190 8.52 -3.12 28.05
CA ARG A 190 8.26 -3.20 29.50
C ARG A 190 9.47 -2.79 30.32
N GLU A 191 10.67 -3.18 29.90
CA GLU A 191 11.92 -2.76 30.53
C GLU A 191 12.16 -1.24 30.35
N GLU A 192 11.89 -0.71 29.16
CA GLU A 192 11.95 0.73 28.87
C GLU A 192 10.95 1.53 29.73
N ILE A 193 9.68 1.09 29.81
CA ILE A 193 8.66 1.72 30.68
C ILE A 193 9.10 1.71 32.15
N GLU A 194 9.71 0.63 32.64
CA GLU A 194 10.17 0.56 34.04
C GLU A 194 11.43 1.41 34.27
N SER A 195 12.34 1.50 33.31
CA SER A 195 13.47 2.44 33.35
C SER A 195 12.98 3.90 33.45
N LEU A 196 12.05 4.30 32.58
CA LEU A 196 11.44 5.63 32.59
C LEU A 196 10.68 5.93 33.90
N ARG A 197 10.07 4.92 34.54
CA ARG A 197 9.47 5.06 35.88
C ARG A 197 10.52 5.26 36.96
N VAL A 198 11.64 4.54 36.94
CA VAL A 198 12.76 4.71 37.88
C VAL A 198 13.39 6.10 37.71
N GLU A 199 13.60 6.55 36.48
CA GLU A 199 14.09 7.90 36.18
C GLU A 199 13.11 8.98 36.66
N ARG A 200 11.81 8.85 36.35
CA ARG A 200 10.79 9.79 36.86
C ARG A 200 10.79 9.84 38.39
N ASN A 201 10.85 8.69 39.07
CA ASN A 201 10.93 8.65 40.53
C ASN A 201 12.20 9.33 41.06
N ARG A 202 13.32 9.28 40.32
CA ARG A 202 14.55 10.03 40.64
C ARG A 202 14.37 11.53 40.43
N PHE A 203 13.72 11.97 39.35
CA PHE A 203 13.40 13.38 39.09
C PHE A 203 12.42 13.95 40.13
N ASP A 204 11.32 13.26 40.43
CA ASP A 204 10.33 13.68 41.44
C ASP A 204 10.99 13.81 42.84
N ASN A 205 11.94 12.93 43.17
CA ASN A 205 12.71 13.03 44.42
C ASN A 205 13.78 14.13 44.42
N LEU A 206 14.35 14.49 43.27
CA LEU A 206 15.26 15.65 43.15
C LEU A 206 14.48 16.96 43.25
N TYR A 207 13.34 17.06 42.56
CA TYR A 207 12.44 18.22 42.61
C TYR A 207 11.98 18.50 44.06
N ARG A 208 11.56 17.47 44.80
CA ARG A 208 11.20 17.56 46.23
C ARG A 208 12.35 17.96 47.16
N LYS A 209 13.62 17.86 46.73
CA LYS A 209 14.76 18.39 47.49
C LYS A 209 14.97 19.87 47.18
N LEU A 210 15.02 20.22 45.89
CA LEU A 210 15.16 21.60 45.42
C LEU A 210 14.03 22.51 45.96
N ASP A 211 12.78 22.04 45.98
CA ASP A 211 11.65 22.79 46.56
C ASP A 211 11.79 23.02 48.07
N LYS A 212 12.32 22.04 48.82
CA LYS A 212 12.64 22.19 50.25
C LYS A 212 13.81 23.15 50.49
N GLU A 213 14.85 23.07 49.66
CA GLU A 213 16.01 23.98 49.71
C GLU A 213 15.58 25.42 49.40
N LEU A 214 14.70 25.61 48.41
CA LEU A 214 14.11 26.91 48.05
C LEU A 214 13.19 27.43 49.17
N SER A 215 12.39 26.56 49.81
CA SER A 215 11.57 26.91 50.97
C SER A 215 12.42 27.31 52.20
N ASN A 216 13.52 26.59 52.46
CA ASN A 216 14.48 26.96 53.50
C ASN A 216 15.14 28.32 53.21
N LEU A 217 15.63 28.53 51.98
CA LEU A 217 16.24 29.81 51.57
C LEU A 217 15.26 30.98 51.66
N ARG A 218 13.96 30.76 51.37
CA ARG A 218 12.90 31.76 51.60
C ARG A 218 12.74 32.09 53.09
N ARG A 219 12.76 31.09 53.97
CA ARG A 219 12.71 31.31 55.44
C ARG A 219 13.96 32.04 55.94
N GLU A 220 15.14 31.61 55.54
CA GLU A 220 16.43 32.23 55.91
C GLU A 220 16.51 33.69 55.42
N LYS A 221 16.01 33.99 54.22
CA LYS A 221 15.85 35.37 53.73
C LYS A 221 14.89 36.18 54.62
N GLY A 222 13.76 35.59 55.03
CA GLY A 222 12.81 36.23 55.94
C GLY A 222 13.46 36.57 57.29
N GLU A 223 14.12 35.59 57.92
CA GLU A 223 14.85 35.78 59.17
C GLU A 223 15.99 36.81 59.06
N LEU A 224 16.67 36.89 57.91
CA LEU A 224 17.72 37.89 57.66
C LEU A 224 17.14 39.30 57.53
N ILE A 225 15.99 39.45 56.85
CA ILE A 225 15.27 40.73 56.77
C ILE A 225 14.82 41.16 58.16
N GLU A 226 14.22 40.27 58.95
CA GLU A 226 13.77 40.57 60.31
C GLU A 226 14.93 41.02 61.21
N LYS A 227 16.06 40.29 61.21
CA LYS A 227 17.29 40.67 61.93
C LYS A 227 17.84 42.02 61.45
N SER A 228 17.74 42.32 60.16
CA SER A 228 18.16 43.62 59.62
C SER A 228 17.25 44.76 60.08
N THR A 229 15.93 44.56 60.10
CA THR A 229 14.97 45.55 60.62
C THR A 229 15.23 45.81 62.10
N GLN A 230 15.34 44.76 62.93
CA GLN A 230 15.68 44.88 64.35
C GLN A 230 17.00 45.64 64.58
N ALA A 231 18.01 45.47 63.71
CA ALA A 231 19.27 46.20 63.78
C ALA A 231 19.13 47.68 63.38
N TYR A 232 18.27 48.02 62.41
CA TYR A 232 17.94 49.41 62.08
C TYR A 232 17.15 50.07 63.21
N ASP A 233 16.11 49.42 63.73
CA ASP A 233 15.29 49.94 64.84
C ASP A 233 16.16 50.25 66.06
N ALA A 234 17.07 49.34 66.42
CA ALA A 234 18.01 49.52 67.54
C ALA A 234 19.06 50.63 67.27
N ARG A 235 19.52 50.79 66.03
CA ARG A 235 20.40 51.91 65.62
C ARG A 235 19.67 53.25 65.77
N ASP A 236 18.43 53.32 65.32
CA ASP A 236 17.67 54.57 65.25
C ASP A 236 17.18 54.98 66.64
N GLU A 237 16.83 54.01 67.50
CA GLU A 237 16.61 54.26 68.93
C GLU A 237 17.89 54.75 69.64
N ALA A 238 19.06 54.21 69.31
CA ALA A 238 20.35 54.69 69.83
C ALA A 238 20.71 56.09 69.34
N GLN A 239 20.41 56.42 68.07
CA GLN A 239 20.59 57.78 67.53
C GLN A 239 19.64 58.78 68.19
N ALA A 240 18.37 58.43 68.40
CA ALA A 240 17.42 59.27 69.14
C ALA A 240 17.88 59.52 70.59
N LYS A 241 18.38 58.49 71.28
CA LYS A 241 18.99 58.62 72.62
C LYS A 241 20.23 59.53 72.60
N MET A 242 21.09 59.42 71.59
CA MET A 242 22.27 60.27 71.43
C MET A 242 21.90 61.74 71.22
N ILE A 243 20.90 62.03 70.38
CA ILE A 243 20.38 63.39 70.14
C ILE A 243 19.82 63.98 71.43
N LEU A 244 18.98 63.23 72.16
CA LEU A 244 18.39 63.67 73.43
C LEU A 244 19.45 63.92 74.51
N LEU A 245 20.49 63.08 74.59
CA LEU A 245 21.62 63.30 75.50
C LEU A 245 22.46 64.52 75.11
N LYS A 246 22.66 64.78 73.81
CA LYS A 246 23.35 65.99 73.33
C LYS A 246 22.53 67.25 73.66
N GLU A 247 21.24 67.28 73.31
CA GLU A 247 20.34 68.38 73.69
C GLU A 247 20.36 68.69 75.18
N ARG A 248 20.42 67.64 76.01
CA ARG A 248 20.54 67.79 77.46
C ARG A 248 21.89 68.39 77.85
N ALA A 249 23.00 67.87 77.33
CA ALA A 249 24.33 68.42 77.61
C ALA A 249 24.45 69.89 77.16
N ASP A 250 23.88 70.25 76.01
CA ASP A 250 23.85 71.62 75.50
C ASP A 250 23.01 72.54 76.44
N LYS A 251 21.88 72.07 76.97
CA LYS A 251 21.04 72.80 77.95
C LYS A 251 21.73 72.93 79.31
N ASP A 252 22.34 71.85 79.83
CA ASP A 252 23.06 71.82 81.09
C ASP A 252 24.31 72.75 81.02
N GLN A 253 25.00 72.79 79.87
CA GLN A 253 26.10 73.72 79.58
C GLN A 253 25.65 75.18 79.45
N GLN A 254 24.48 75.44 78.84
CA GLN A 254 23.89 76.78 78.79
C GLN A 254 23.52 77.30 80.19
N GLN A 255 22.97 76.44 81.05
CA GLN A 255 22.67 76.77 82.46
C GLN A 255 23.96 77.10 83.23
N HIS A 256 24.97 76.22 83.19
CA HIS A 256 26.28 76.48 83.81
C HIS A 256 26.92 77.79 83.30
N ASN A 257 26.81 78.09 82.00
CA ASN A 257 27.33 79.33 81.42
C ASN A 257 26.55 80.58 81.86
N ALA A 258 25.26 80.45 82.18
CA ALA A 258 24.45 81.53 82.75
C ALA A 258 24.80 81.76 84.24
N GLU A 259 24.90 80.69 85.03
CA GLU A 259 25.33 80.73 86.43
C GLU A 259 26.74 81.32 86.58
N MET A 260 27.68 80.90 85.74
CA MET A 260 29.04 81.45 85.72
C MET A 260 29.05 82.96 85.41
N LYS A 261 28.22 83.42 84.46
CA LYS A 261 28.08 84.86 84.16
C LYS A 261 27.49 85.63 85.34
N GLU A 262 26.55 85.06 86.08
CA GLU A 262 25.96 85.70 87.27
C GLU A 262 26.96 85.76 88.44
N LEU A 263 27.71 84.68 88.69
CA LEU A 263 28.79 84.66 89.67
C LEU A 263 29.88 85.70 89.32
N LEU A 264 30.23 85.85 88.05
CA LEU A 264 31.17 86.88 87.60
C LEU A 264 30.63 88.31 87.79
N ARG A 265 29.32 88.55 87.55
CA ARG A 265 28.67 89.84 87.87
C ARG A 265 28.72 90.15 89.36
N ILE A 266 28.47 89.17 90.23
CA ILE A 266 28.54 89.32 91.69
C ILE A 266 29.97 89.63 92.12
N ILE A 267 30.96 88.94 91.57
CA ILE A 267 32.39 89.18 91.84
C ILE A 267 32.81 90.57 91.38
N ASP A 268 32.38 91.01 90.20
CA ASP A 268 32.71 92.34 89.67
C ASP A 268 32.01 93.45 90.46
N HIS A 269 30.74 93.27 90.84
CA HIS A 269 30.05 94.21 91.73
C HIS A 269 30.75 94.32 93.09
N ASP A 270 31.12 93.20 93.72
CA ASP A 270 31.84 93.22 95.00
C ASP A 270 33.26 93.78 94.87
N ARG A 271 33.95 93.53 93.75
CA ARG A 271 35.22 94.17 93.42
C ARG A 271 35.06 95.68 93.29
N ASN A 272 34.13 96.16 92.48
CA ASN A 272 33.85 97.57 92.27
C ASN A 272 33.41 98.26 93.58
N LEU A 273 32.68 97.56 94.44
CA LEU A 273 32.32 98.02 95.79
C LEU A 273 33.57 98.13 96.70
N ARG A 274 34.47 97.14 96.68
CA ARG A 274 35.73 97.17 97.42
C ARG A 274 36.69 98.25 96.91
N GLU A 275 36.81 98.46 95.60
CA GLU A 275 37.59 99.54 95.01
C GLU A 275 36.99 100.92 95.35
N PHE A 276 35.66 101.07 95.27
CA PHE A 276 34.96 102.29 95.72
C PHE A 276 35.17 102.57 97.21
N MET A 277 35.07 101.56 98.09
CA MET A 277 35.38 101.71 99.52
C MET A 277 36.86 102.05 99.75
N GLY A 278 37.79 101.47 98.98
CA GLY A 278 39.22 101.82 99.03
C GLY A 278 39.48 103.27 98.65
N ILE A 279 38.90 103.75 97.55
CA ILE A 279 39.01 105.14 97.07
C ILE A 279 38.35 106.12 98.05
N LYS A 280 37.26 105.73 98.71
CA LYS A 280 36.60 106.52 99.77
C LYS A 280 37.32 106.47 101.11
N GLY A 281 38.10 105.42 101.37
CA GLY A 281 38.88 105.22 102.59
C GLY A 281 40.28 105.84 102.58
N GLN A 282 40.75 106.35 101.44
CA GLN A 282 42.01 107.09 101.37
C GLN A 282 41.85 108.53 101.89
N GLU A 283 42.56 108.83 102.97
CA GLU A 283 42.72 110.19 103.51
C GLU A 283 43.47 111.07 102.50
N ARG A 284 42.85 112.17 102.07
CA ARG A 284 43.42 113.06 101.05
C ARG A 284 44.43 114.01 101.66
N VAL A 285 45.70 113.79 101.34
CA VAL A 285 46.78 114.75 101.59
C VAL A 285 47.25 115.30 100.24
N ASP A 286 46.82 116.52 99.91
CA ASP A 286 47.22 117.20 98.68
C ASP A 286 48.63 117.79 98.83
N ASP A 287 49.62 117.20 98.14
CA ASP A 287 51.02 117.66 98.12
C ASP A 287 51.28 118.59 96.92
N PRO A 288 51.56 119.90 97.14
CA PRO A 288 51.71 120.88 96.06
C PRO A 288 52.84 120.60 95.06
N GLN A 289 53.86 119.81 95.42
CA GLN A 289 55.02 119.60 94.56
C GLN A 289 54.80 118.59 93.43
N LEU A 290 53.75 117.74 93.54
CA LEU A 290 53.41 116.70 92.57
C LEU A 290 52.69 117.20 91.30
N VAL A 291 52.26 118.47 91.27
CA VAL A 291 51.58 119.09 90.13
C VAL A 291 52.59 119.51 89.04
N ALA A 292 53.67 120.18 89.43
CA ALA A 292 54.65 120.77 88.50
C ALA A 292 55.45 119.74 87.70
N TRP A 293 55.71 118.55 88.28
CA TRP A 293 56.43 117.47 87.60
C TRP A 293 55.57 116.70 86.59
N ARG A 294 54.24 116.69 86.78
CA ARG A 294 53.29 115.96 85.91
C ARG A 294 53.18 116.66 84.55
N GLN A 295 52.82 117.94 84.57
CA GLN A 295 52.60 118.78 83.39
C GLN A 295 53.77 118.75 82.39
N LYS A 296 55.02 118.70 82.87
CA LYS A 296 56.21 118.76 82.00
C LYS A 296 56.55 117.44 81.30
N LYS A 297 56.11 116.29 81.82
CA LYS A 297 56.29 114.99 81.15
C LYS A 297 55.10 114.68 80.22
N GLU A 298 53.90 115.03 80.65
CA GLU A 298 52.63 114.82 79.97
C GLU A 298 52.60 115.49 78.57
N ALA A 299 53.13 116.72 78.46
CA ALA A 299 53.22 117.43 77.18
C ALA A 299 54.08 116.72 76.11
N GLN A 300 55.21 116.13 76.50
CA GLN A 300 56.17 115.53 75.55
C GLN A 300 55.81 114.09 75.14
N GLU A 301 54.95 113.42 75.92
CA GLU A 301 54.41 112.11 75.55
C GLU A 301 53.12 112.23 74.70
N ALA A 302 52.48 113.40 74.71
CA ALA A 302 51.27 113.69 73.92
C ALA A 302 51.55 113.91 72.42
N GLU A 303 52.57 114.72 72.05
CA GLU A 303 52.93 114.96 70.63
C GLU A 303 53.22 113.65 69.89
N ARG A 304 54.05 112.78 70.48
CA ARG A 304 54.45 111.51 69.85
C ARG A 304 53.37 110.44 69.76
N LYS A 305 52.28 110.58 70.51
CA LYS A 305 51.08 109.72 70.36
C LYS A 305 50.11 110.29 69.35
N LYS A 306 50.00 111.62 69.26
CA LYS A 306 49.20 112.33 68.25
C LYS A 306 49.58 111.94 66.84
N GLU A 307 50.81 112.20 66.38
CA GLU A 307 51.22 111.91 64.98
C GLU A 307 50.91 110.45 64.56
N SER A 308 51.22 109.48 65.43
CA SER A 308 50.97 108.05 65.14
C SER A 308 49.50 107.60 65.22
N GLN A 309 48.66 108.34 65.93
CA GLN A 309 47.21 108.07 65.96
C GLN A 309 46.50 108.84 64.86
N GLU A 310 46.91 110.06 64.55
CA GLU A 310 46.29 110.94 63.57
C GLU A 310 46.35 110.34 62.16
N ASP A 311 47.49 109.79 61.70
CA ASP A 311 47.57 109.03 60.43
C ASP A 311 46.56 107.86 60.37
N SER A 312 46.33 107.17 61.49
CA SER A 312 45.38 106.04 61.58
C SER A 312 43.93 106.51 61.69
N VAL A 313 43.69 107.62 62.38
CA VAL A 313 42.37 108.20 62.58
C VAL A 313 41.90 108.85 61.29
N GLU A 314 42.72 109.64 60.59
CA GLU A 314 42.38 110.19 59.27
C GLU A 314 42.05 109.08 58.24
N THR A 315 42.76 107.94 58.27
CA THR A 315 42.49 106.84 57.34
C THR A 315 41.23 106.05 57.67
N TYR A 316 40.86 105.91 58.96
CA TYR A 316 39.55 105.37 59.34
C TYR A 316 38.42 106.40 59.16
N GLU A 317 38.62 107.67 59.51
CA GLU A 317 37.65 108.76 59.31
C GLU A 317 37.35 108.97 57.83
N ALA A 318 38.34 108.97 56.92
CA ALA A 318 38.11 109.03 55.47
C ALA A 318 37.45 107.75 54.89
N ALA A 319 37.39 106.66 55.65
CA ALA A 319 36.55 105.49 55.33
C ALA A 319 35.13 105.66 55.91
N PHE A 320 35.00 106.13 57.16
CA PHE A 320 33.73 106.41 57.81
C PHE A 320 32.95 107.55 57.16
N GLU A 321 33.59 108.62 56.67
CA GLU A 321 32.95 109.69 55.90
C GLU A 321 32.39 109.14 54.58
N ARG A 322 33.15 108.33 53.84
CA ARG A 322 32.61 107.65 52.64
C ARG A 322 31.43 106.74 52.95
N ILE A 323 31.48 106.00 54.06
CA ILE A 323 30.37 105.15 54.48
C ILE A 323 29.17 106.03 54.86
N LYS A 324 29.38 107.11 55.61
CA LYS A 324 28.35 108.08 56.05
C LYS A 324 27.70 108.81 54.87
N GLU A 325 28.45 109.21 53.85
CA GLU A 325 27.91 109.76 52.60
C GLU A 325 27.05 108.74 51.84
N MET A 326 27.40 107.44 51.90
CA MET A 326 26.71 106.36 51.20
C MET A 326 25.51 105.76 51.96
N THR A 327 25.49 105.83 53.30
CA THR A 327 24.40 105.31 54.14
C THR A 327 23.46 106.39 54.68
N GLY A 328 23.94 107.64 54.79
CA GLY A 328 23.15 108.78 55.26
C GLY A 328 22.91 108.80 56.77
N GLU A 329 23.67 108.04 57.57
CA GLU A 329 23.43 107.90 59.01
C GLU A 329 24.49 108.60 59.86
N GLU A 330 24.04 109.35 60.87
CA GLU A 330 24.93 110.20 61.69
C GLU A 330 25.41 109.54 62.99
N ASP A 331 24.81 108.41 63.39
CA ASP A 331 25.10 107.70 64.64
C ASP A 331 26.04 106.50 64.40
N LEU A 332 27.20 106.54 65.06
CA LEU A 332 28.30 105.60 64.86
C LEU A 332 27.98 104.20 65.43
N ASP A 333 27.35 104.12 66.60
CA ASP A 333 26.98 102.84 67.21
C ASP A 333 25.87 102.16 66.41
N LEU A 334 24.92 102.95 65.88
CA LEU A 334 23.86 102.47 65.01
C LEU A 334 24.42 101.92 63.68
N LEU A 335 25.41 102.61 63.10
CA LEU A 335 26.09 102.18 61.88
C LEU A 335 26.87 100.87 62.08
N VAL A 336 27.60 100.72 63.19
CA VAL A 336 28.33 99.48 63.52
C VAL A 336 27.36 98.33 63.80
N GLN A 337 26.28 98.57 64.55
CA GLN A 337 25.26 97.55 64.81
C GLN A 337 24.58 97.10 63.51
N ARG A 338 24.27 98.03 62.59
CA ARG A 338 23.77 97.68 61.26
C ARG A 338 24.79 96.94 60.40
N PHE A 339 26.08 97.27 60.51
CA PHE A 339 27.12 96.55 59.77
C PHE A 339 27.19 95.10 60.23
N ILE A 340 27.24 94.85 61.55
CA ILE A 340 27.19 93.49 62.13
C ILE A 340 25.91 92.76 61.70
N GLU A 341 24.75 93.42 61.77
CA GLU A 341 23.50 92.85 61.26
C GLU A 341 23.55 92.50 59.77
N THR A 342 24.22 93.30 58.93
CA THR A 342 24.39 92.97 57.50
C THR A 342 25.44 91.89 57.28
N GLU A 343 26.46 91.79 58.13
CA GLU A 343 27.48 90.74 58.09
C GLU A 343 26.88 89.38 58.50
N ASP A 344 26.09 89.32 59.57
CA ASP A 344 25.32 88.14 59.98
C ASP A 344 24.34 87.71 58.87
N LYS A 345 23.61 88.66 58.28
CA LYS A 345 22.69 88.38 57.15
C LYS A 345 23.45 87.87 55.91
N ASN A 346 24.63 88.41 55.63
CA ASN A 346 25.47 88.00 54.50
C ASN A 346 26.13 86.63 54.75
N PHE A 347 26.57 86.34 55.98
CA PHE A 347 27.10 85.04 56.37
C PHE A 347 26.00 83.96 56.33
N ALA A 348 24.80 84.26 56.81
CA ALA A 348 23.63 83.39 56.63
C ALA A 348 23.30 83.14 55.15
N LEU A 349 23.33 84.20 54.32
CA LEU A 349 23.13 84.09 52.87
C LEU A 349 24.22 83.25 52.19
N PHE A 350 25.49 83.41 52.58
CA PHE A 350 26.61 82.64 52.05
C PHE A 350 26.51 81.16 52.41
N ASN A 351 26.14 80.85 53.66
CA ASN A 351 25.89 79.47 54.09
C ASN A 351 24.70 78.85 53.32
N PHE A 352 23.61 79.60 53.13
CA PHE A 352 22.47 79.17 52.33
C PHE A 352 22.85 78.95 50.85
N VAL A 353 23.67 79.82 50.26
CA VAL A 353 24.19 79.64 48.89
C VAL A 353 25.08 78.40 48.78
N ASN A 354 25.90 78.11 49.79
CA ASN A 354 26.71 76.88 49.81
C ASN A 354 25.85 75.62 50.00
N GLU A 355 24.82 75.67 50.85
CA GLU A 355 23.85 74.58 51.02
C GLU A 355 23.05 74.33 49.74
N GLN A 356 22.59 75.39 49.07
CA GLN A 356 21.96 75.31 47.75
C GLN A 356 22.91 74.80 46.67
N ASN A 357 24.19 75.18 46.66
CA ASN A 357 25.17 74.63 45.73
C ASN A 357 25.39 73.12 45.95
N ASN A 358 25.48 72.67 47.21
CA ASN A 358 25.55 71.24 47.53
C ASN A 358 24.27 70.48 47.12
N GLU A 359 23.09 71.07 47.34
CA GLU A 359 21.81 70.51 46.88
C GLU A 359 21.79 70.41 45.34
N ILE A 360 22.23 71.47 44.64
CA ILE A 360 22.39 71.49 43.18
C ILE A 360 23.36 70.40 42.70
N GLU A 361 24.51 70.19 43.35
CA GLU A 361 25.45 69.12 42.99
C GLU A 361 24.82 67.73 43.17
N THR A 362 24.21 67.44 44.33
CA THR A 362 23.54 66.14 44.56
C THR A 362 22.35 65.90 43.63
N LEU A 363 21.63 66.94 43.21
CA LEU A 363 20.59 66.85 42.20
C LEU A 363 21.15 66.61 40.79
N HIS A 364 22.32 67.17 40.45
CA HIS A 364 23.00 66.85 39.19
C HIS A 364 23.50 65.41 39.16
N GLU A 365 24.08 64.88 40.25
CA GLU A 365 24.45 63.46 40.35
C GLU A 365 23.23 62.54 40.18
N GLN A 366 22.09 62.86 40.81
CA GLN A 366 20.84 62.11 40.64
C GLN A 366 20.28 62.19 39.20
N ILE A 367 20.37 63.36 38.56
CA ILE A 367 19.98 63.53 37.15
C ILE A 367 20.90 62.71 36.23
N GLU A 368 22.20 62.67 36.50
CA GLU A 368 23.14 61.84 35.73
C GLU A 368 22.89 60.34 35.95
N GLU A 369 22.65 59.88 37.19
CA GLU A 369 22.27 58.49 37.46
C GLU A 369 20.99 58.09 36.71
N LYS A 370 19.95 58.94 36.77
CA LYS A 370 18.66 58.68 36.14
C LYS A 370 18.75 58.74 34.61
N ASN A 371 19.59 59.60 34.04
CA ASN A 371 19.92 59.57 32.61
C ASN A 371 20.64 58.27 32.22
N ASN A 372 21.62 57.83 33.01
CA ASN A 372 22.32 56.55 32.81
C ASN A 372 21.37 55.33 32.93
N GLU A 373 20.37 55.36 33.81
CA GLU A 373 19.28 54.36 33.83
C GLU A 373 18.43 54.42 32.55
N ILE A 374 18.02 55.61 32.12
CA ILE A 374 17.23 55.81 30.89
C ILE A 374 18.00 55.29 29.66
N GLU A 375 19.31 55.47 29.57
CA GLU A 375 20.11 54.90 28.47
C GLU A 375 20.20 53.37 28.53
N LYS A 376 20.38 52.77 29.73
CA LYS A 376 20.33 51.31 29.90
C LYS A 376 18.98 50.74 29.47
N PHE A 377 17.87 51.38 29.85
CA PHE A 377 16.52 50.96 29.44
C PHE A 377 16.28 51.16 27.93
N LYS A 378 16.80 52.22 27.31
CA LYS A 378 16.76 52.39 25.84
C LYS A 378 17.50 51.26 25.12
N LEU A 379 18.72 50.92 25.56
CA LEU A 379 19.52 49.84 24.98
C LEU A 379 18.85 48.47 25.13
N GLN A 380 18.32 48.16 26.31
CA GLN A 380 17.51 46.95 26.55
C GLN A 380 16.24 46.92 25.68
N GLY A 381 15.58 48.06 25.51
CA GLY A 381 14.42 48.21 24.63
C GLY A 381 14.73 47.91 23.17
N ILE A 382 15.86 48.43 22.65
CA ILE A 382 16.35 48.15 21.30
C ILE A 382 16.69 46.65 21.14
N GLU A 383 17.39 46.04 22.11
CA GLU A 383 17.71 44.62 22.05
C GLU A 383 16.46 43.75 22.05
N LEU A 384 15.48 44.03 22.92
CA LEU A 384 14.18 43.36 22.94
C LEU A 384 13.39 43.56 21.64
N GLU A 385 13.46 44.74 21.02
CA GLU A 385 12.79 45.00 19.73
C GLU A 385 13.45 44.20 18.60
N ASP A 386 14.78 44.09 18.58
CA ASP A 386 15.50 43.30 17.58
C ASP A 386 15.38 41.79 17.79
N GLN A 387 15.32 41.31 19.03
CA GLN A 387 14.94 39.94 19.35
C GLN A 387 13.51 39.65 18.85
N ARG A 388 12.55 40.56 19.12
CA ARG A 388 11.16 40.45 18.65
C ARG A 388 11.06 40.48 17.12
N LYS A 389 11.85 41.30 16.42
CA LYS A 389 11.91 41.32 14.94
C LYS A 389 12.45 40.03 14.35
N LYS A 390 13.42 39.37 15.00
CA LYS A 390 13.92 38.04 14.58
C LYS A 390 12.82 36.99 14.70
N ILE A 391 12.20 36.89 15.88
CA ILE A 391 11.10 35.96 16.15
C ILE A 391 9.92 36.19 15.17
N LEU A 392 9.57 37.45 14.88
CA LEU A 392 8.52 37.75 13.89
C LEU A 392 8.89 37.27 12.48
N LYS A 393 10.14 37.50 12.02
CA LYS A 393 10.60 37.01 10.71
C LYS A 393 10.63 35.49 10.63
N GLU A 394 11.10 34.81 11.67
CA GLU A 394 11.11 33.34 11.74
C GLU A 394 9.69 32.76 11.68
N LEU A 395 8.71 33.41 12.34
CA LEU A 395 7.30 33.04 12.26
C LEU A 395 6.67 33.38 10.90
N GLU A 396 7.00 34.52 10.29
CA GLU A 396 6.56 34.89 8.92
C GLU A 396 7.09 33.89 7.88
N GLU A 397 8.34 33.45 8.00
CA GLU A 397 8.96 32.46 7.11
C GLU A 397 8.34 31.06 7.31
N GLN A 398 8.13 30.62 8.55
CA GLN A 398 7.40 29.37 8.85
C GLN A 398 5.96 29.41 8.32
N GLN A 399 5.24 30.53 8.51
CA GLN A 399 3.88 30.71 7.99
C GLN A 399 3.87 30.67 6.45
N LEU A 400 4.87 31.26 5.79
CA LEU A 400 5.00 31.24 4.34
C LEU A 400 5.22 29.81 3.81
N VAL A 401 6.11 29.03 4.43
CA VAL A 401 6.37 27.63 4.06
C VAL A 401 5.13 26.78 4.24
N CYS A 402 4.50 26.78 5.42
CA CYS A 402 3.29 25.97 5.65
C CYS A 402 2.11 26.40 4.77
N SER A 403 2.03 27.68 4.36
CA SER A 403 1.04 28.14 3.38
C SER A 403 1.29 27.57 1.98
N GLN A 404 2.57 27.51 1.55
CA GLN A 404 2.94 26.91 0.27
C GLN A 404 2.67 25.40 0.24
N GLU A 405 3.00 24.69 1.31
CA GLU A 405 2.68 23.25 1.50
C GLU A 405 1.16 23.02 1.44
N ALA A 406 0.37 23.82 2.17
CA ALA A 406 -1.08 23.74 2.15
C ALA A 406 -1.67 23.97 0.75
N ASP A 407 -1.14 24.93 -0.01
CA ASP A 407 -1.53 25.17 -1.40
C ASP A 407 -1.13 24.03 -2.34
N GLU A 408 0.01 23.36 -2.11
CA GLU A 408 0.38 22.14 -2.84
C GLU A 408 -0.55 20.97 -2.54
N TYR A 409 -0.83 20.68 -1.27
CA TYR A 409 -1.78 19.62 -0.91
C TYR A 409 -3.19 19.95 -1.43
N SER A 410 -3.59 21.22 -1.45
CA SER A 410 -4.82 21.71 -2.06
C SER A 410 -4.88 21.46 -3.58
N LYS A 411 -3.78 21.66 -4.31
CA LYS A 411 -3.67 21.33 -5.75
C LYS A 411 -3.74 19.82 -5.99
N LYS A 412 -2.91 19.04 -5.28
CA LYS A 412 -2.86 17.57 -5.37
C LYS A 412 -4.23 16.93 -5.08
N ASN A 413 -4.94 17.42 -4.06
CA ASN A 413 -6.29 16.95 -3.73
C ASN A 413 -7.33 17.32 -4.81
N LYS A 414 -7.25 18.51 -5.41
CA LYS A 414 -8.12 18.91 -6.55
C LYS A 414 -7.85 18.07 -7.80
N GLU A 415 -6.64 17.58 -8.00
CA GLU A 415 -6.29 16.69 -9.12
C GLU A 415 -6.82 15.27 -8.86
N ILE A 416 -6.61 14.71 -7.67
CA ILE A 416 -7.16 13.41 -7.27
C ILE A 416 -8.69 13.42 -7.33
N SER A 417 -9.34 14.50 -6.87
CA SER A 417 -10.80 14.65 -6.94
C SER A 417 -11.32 14.58 -8.38
N LYS A 418 -10.67 15.27 -9.32
CA LYS A 418 -11.03 15.20 -10.75
C LYS A 418 -10.88 13.80 -11.33
N ILE A 419 -9.84 13.07 -10.92
CA ILE A 419 -9.63 11.68 -11.34
C ILE A 419 -10.76 10.79 -10.80
N LEU A 420 -11.12 10.93 -9.52
CA LEU A 420 -12.24 10.20 -8.91
C LEU A 420 -13.58 10.53 -9.60
N ASP A 421 -13.87 11.79 -9.88
CA ASP A 421 -15.10 12.19 -10.60
C ASP A 421 -15.17 11.60 -12.02
N GLN A 422 -14.04 11.58 -12.75
CA GLN A 422 -13.94 10.90 -14.04
C GLN A 422 -14.15 9.38 -13.91
N LEU A 423 -13.65 8.77 -12.84
CA LEU A 423 -13.76 7.33 -12.59
C LEU A 423 -15.20 6.93 -12.22
N ARG A 424 -15.86 7.70 -11.33
CA ARG A 424 -17.30 7.56 -11.00
C ARG A 424 -18.17 7.66 -12.26
N ALA A 425 -17.96 8.70 -13.08
CA ALA A 425 -18.71 8.90 -14.33
C ALA A 425 -18.41 7.80 -15.36
N GLY A 426 -17.16 7.33 -15.43
CA GLY A 426 -16.76 6.19 -16.26
C GLY A 426 -17.52 4.92 -15.87
N ILE A 427 -17.53 4.57 -14.59
CA ILE A 427 -18.22 3.40 -14.02
C ILE A 427 -19.73 3.48 -14.26
N ASP A 428 -20.40 4.59 -13.96
CA ASP A 428 -21.84 4.72 -14.22
C ASP A 428 -22.12 4.59 -15.73
N SER A 429 -21.33 5.23 -16.60
CA SER A 429 -21.49 5.08 -18.05
C SER A 429 -21.32 3.63 -18.52
N LEU A 430 -20.45 2.85 -17.88
CA LEU A 430 -20.18 1.46 -18.21
C LEU A 430 -21.28 0.53 -17.68
N PHE A 431 -21.74 0.76 -16.45
CA PHE A 431 -22.87 0.06 -15.81
C PHE A 431 -24.15 0.17 -16.65
N ASN A 432 -24.48 1.39 -17.10
CA ASN A 432 -25.63 1.63 -17.96
C ASN A 432 -25.45 1.01 -19.36
N LYS A 433 -24.25 1.08 -19.97
CA LYS A 433 -23.99 0.51 -21.32
C LYS A 433 -24.04 -1.01 -21.37
N ILE A 434 -23.53 -1.67 -20.33
CA ILE A 434 -23.55 -3.14 -20.20
C ILE A 434 -24.95 -3.65 -19.76
N ASN A 435 -25.85 -2.72 -19.42
CA ASN A 435 -27.20 -2.98 -18.95
C ASN A 435 -27.18 -3.91 -17.72
N CYS A 436 -26.34 -3.53 -16.75
CA CYS A 436 -26.25 -4.17 -15.44
C CYS A 436 -27.52 -3.90 -14.63
N ASP A 437 -27.95 -4.86 -13.83
CA ASP A 437 -29.22 -4.78 -13.11
C ASP A 437 -29.10 -3.87 -11.87
N ARG A 438 -29.85 -2.76 -11.84
CA ARG A 438 -29.85 -1.83 -10.69
C ARG A 438 -30.46 -2.45 -9.43
N SER A 439 -31.38 -3.41 -9.57
CA SER A 439 -32.05 -4.05 -8.44
C SER A 439 -31.07 -4.67 -7.44
N ALA A 440 -30.03 -5.35 -7.95
CA ALA A 440 -28.97 -5.98 -7.15
C ALA A 440 -28.09 -4.97 -6.37
N ILE A 441 -28.14 -3.68 -6.72
CA ILE A 441 -27.46 -2.59 -6.00
C ILE A 441 -28.40 -1.94 -4.98
N ASP A 442 -29.62 -1.59 -5.39
CA ASP A 442 -30.60 -0.94 -4.51
C ASP A 442 -30.96 -1.82 -3.29
N ASP A 443 -31.06 -3.14 -3.47
CA ASP A 443 -31.28 -4.11 -2.37
C ASP A 443 -30.08 -4.26 -1.42
N MET A 444 -28.85 -3.98 -1.89
CA MET A 444 -27.60 -4.27 -1.16
C MET A 444 -26.98 -3.04 -0.49
N LEU A 445 -27.19 -1.85 -1.05
CA LEU A 445 -26.67 -0.56 -0.57
C LEU A 445 -27.77 0.39 -0.08
N GLY A 446 -29.05 0.03 -0.26
CA GLY A 446 -30.18 0.92 -0.05
C GLY A 446 -30.29 1.98 -1.15
N ALA A 447 -31.30 2.84 -1.04
CA ALA A 447 -31.69 3.82 -2.08
C ALA A 447 -30.72 5.02 -2.28
N GLN A 448 -29.41 4.81 -2.11
CA GLN A 448 -28.37 5.77 -2.50
C GLN A 448 -28.09 5.66 -4.01
N SER A 449 -28.96 6.27 -4.80
CA SER A 449 -28.85 6.27 -6.27
C SER A 449 -27.57 6.98 -6.75
N GLY A 450 -26.61 6.21 -7.27
CA GLY A 450 -25.41 6.71 -7.94
C GLY A 450 -24.09 6.11 -7.44
N VAL A 451 -23.03 6.30 -8.24
CA VAL A 451 -21.67 5.87 -7.89
C VAL A 451 -21.00 6.89 -6.97
N THR A 452 -20.55 6.42 -5.80
CA THR A 452 -19.88 7.18 -4.75
C THR A 452 -18.63 6.43 -4.29
N ASP A 453 -17.65 7.10 -3.68
CA ASP A 453 -16.35 6.47 -3.37
C ASP A 453 -16.46 5.23 -2.46
N SER A 454 -17.49 5.17 -1.61
CA SER A 454 -17.77 4.05 -0.71
C SER A 454 -18.47 2.85 -1.38
N ASN A 455 -19.10 3.04 -2.55
CA ASN A 455 -19.79 1.98 -3.30
C ASN A 455 -19.13 1.65 -4.66
N MET A 456 -18.12 2.41 -5.06
CA MET A 456 -17.45 2.33 -6.37
C MET A 456 -16.87 0.93 -6.67
N ILE A 457 -16.39 0.22 -5.64
CA ILE A 457 -15.83 -1.14 -5.77
C ILE A 457 -16.94 -2.17 -6.03
N GLN A 458 -18.11 -2.00 -5.41
CA GLN A 458 -19.28 -2.87 -5.56
C GLN A 458 -19.89 -2.73 -6.96
N TYR A 459 -19.99 -1.50 -7.49
CA TYR A 459 -20.35 -1.25 -8.89
C TYR A 459 -19.37 -1.94 -9.86
N LEU A 460 -18.05 -1.87 -9.62
CA LEU A 460 -17.05 -2.55 -10.43
C LEU A 460 -17.19 -4.09 -10.40
N GLY A 461 -17.42 -4.70 -9.24
CA GLY A 461 -17.61 -6.15 -9.12
C GLY A 461 -18.85 -6.67 -9.88
N ILE A 462 -19.93 -5.90 -9.90
CA ILE A 462 -21.15 -6.24 -10.65
C ILE A 462 -20.92 -6.06 -12.17
N ILE A 463 -20.16 -5.04 -12.58
CA ILE A 463 -19.70 -4.89 -13.97
C ILE A 463 -18.80 -6.07 -14.39
N GLU A 464 -17.90 -6.53 -13.52
CA GLU A 464 -17.03 -7.69 -13.79
C GLU A 464 -17.87 -8.96 -14.01
N GLN A 465 -18.79 -9.29 -13.09
CA GLN A 465 -19.69 -10.42 -13.23
C GLN A 465 -20.47 -10.35 -14.56
N ARG A 466 -21.09 -9.20 -14.85
CA ARG A 466 -21.92 -9.04 -16.06
C ARG A 466 -21.11 -9.09 -17.35
N THR A 467 -19.86 -8.62 -17.32
CA THR A 467 -18.93 -8.74 -18.44
C THR A 467 -18.54 -10.20 -18.68
N ASN A 468 -18.26 -10.96 -17.62
CA ASN A 468 -17.96 -12.39 -17.70
C ASN A 468 -19.16 -13.20 -18.26
N GLU A 469 -20.40 -12.86 -17.86
CA GLU A 469 -21.63 -13.43 -18.44
C GLU A 469 -21.74 -13.17 -19.95
N LEU A 470 -21.49 -11.94 -20.40
CA LEU A 470 -21.53 -11.60 -21.83
C LEU A 470 -20.43 -12.29 -22.64
N LEU A 471 -19.22 -12.44 -22.09
CA LEU A 471 -18.13 -13.20 -22.71
C LEU A 471 -18.46 -14.70 -22.80
N ALA A 472 -19.10 -15.28 -21.78
CA ALA A 472 -19.62 -16.64 -21.84
C ALA A 472 -20.67 -16.81 -22.94
N VAL A 473 -21.64 -15.89 -23.06
CA VAL A 473 -22.62 -15.89 -24.16
C VAL A 473 -21.94 -15.75 -25.53
N GLN A 474 -20.95 -14.86 -25.67
CA GLN A 474 -20.26 -14.65 -26.95
C GLN A 474 -19.42 -15.89 -27.34
N SER A 475 -18.73 -16.55 -26.41
CA SER A 475 -18.04 -17.81 -26.70
C SER A 475 -19.00 -18.92 -27.13
N TYR A 476 -20.20 -18.99 -26.53
CA TYR A 476 -21.24 -19.92 -26.96
C TYR A 476 -21.80 -19.61 -28.36
N VAL A 477 -22.01 -18.33 -28.69
CA VAL A 477 -22.41 -17.91 -30.04
C VAL A 477 -21.33 -18.26 -31.07
N ASN A 478 -20.07 -17.93 -30.80
CA ASN A 478 -18.94 -18.29 -31.67
C ASN A 478 -18.88 -19.82 -31.91
N SER A 479 -19.16 -20.65 -30.89
CA SER A 479 -19.20 -22.11 -31.03
C SER A 479 -20.36 -22.65 -31.88
N LYS A 480 -21.33 -21.82 -32.27
CA LYS A 480 -22.37 -22.15 -33.26
C LYS A 480 -22.03 -21.73 -34.69
N ASP A 481 -21.16 -20.74 -34.88
CA ASP A 481 -20.68 -20.32 -36.19
C ASP A 481 -19.49 -21.20 -36.69
N GLU A 482 -18.93 -22.09 -35.86
CA GLU A 482 -17.86 -23.03 -36.25
C GLU A 482 -18.28 -24.07 -37.30
N ASP A 483 -19.58 -24.26 -37.58
CA ASP A 483 -20.14 -25.18 -38.60
C ASP A 483 -19.72 -24.86 -40.06
N ARG A 484 -18.84 -23.88 -40.31
CA ARG A 484 -18.40 -23.47 -41.66
C ARG A 484 -16.92 -23.57 -41.99
N TYR A 485 -15.97 -23.46 -41.06
CA TYR A 485 -14.53 -23.58 -41.39
C TYR A 485 -13.69 -24.06 -40.20
N PRO A 486 -12.80 -25.06 -40.39
CA PRO A 486 -11.89 -25.50 -39.34
C PRO A 486 -10.75 -24.49 -39.15
N GLN A 487 -10.66 -23.93 -37.94
CA GLN A 487 -9.46 -23.26 -37.44
C GLN A 487 -9.00 -23.90 -36.12
N LYS A 488 -7.84 -23.47 -35.61
CA LYS A 488 -7.21 -24.07 -34.42
C LYS A 488 -8.16 -24.04 -33.21
N PRO A 489 -8.16 -25.08 -32.36
CA PRO A 489 -9.05 -25.16 -31.21
C PRO A 489 -8.89 -23.92 -30.33
N PRO A 490 -9.98 -23.22 -29.98
CA PRO A 490 -9.91 -22.11 -29.04
C PRO A 490 -9.50 -22.66 -27.68
N SER A 491 -8.31 -22.26 -27.21
CA SER A 491 -7.91 -22.46 -25.82
C SER A 491 -9.00 -21.95 -24.89
N LEU A 492 -9.34 -22.72 -23.87
CA LEU A 492 -10.47 -22.45 -22.97
C LEU A 492 -10.19 -21.23 -22.07
N ILE A 493 -10.30 -20.01 -22.62
CA ILE A 493 -10.33 -18.74 -21.88
C ILE A 493 -11.72 -18.57 -21.24
N GLY A 494 -12.14 -19.62 -20.51
CA GLY A 494 -13.32 -19.70 -19.67
C GLY A 494 -12.96 -20.00 -18.20
N GLY A 495 -11.66 -20.07 -17.90
CA GLY A 495 -11.18 -19.89 -16.53
C GLY A 495 -11.27 -18.41 -16.17
N GLY A 496 -12.41 -18.00 -15.59
CA GLY A 496 -12.42 -16.81 -14.74
C GLY A 496 -11.42 -16.96 -13.58
N PRO A 497 -11.05 -15.88 -12.88
CA PRO A 497 -10.11 -15.97 -11.76
C PRO A 497 -10.62 -16.99 -10.75
N GLY A 498 -9.88 -18.11 -10.61
CA GLY A 498 -10.32 -19.24 -9.81
C GLY A 498 -10.57 -18.84 -8.35
N ALA A 499 -11.65 -19.37 -7.76
CA ALA A 499 -12.11 -19.05 -6.40
C ALA A 499 -10.92 -18.85 -5.43
N PRO A 500 -10.84 -17.71 -4.73
CA PRO A 500 -9.58 -17.01 -4.43
C PRO A 500 -8.58 -17.85 -3.64
N THR A 501 -7.77 -18.61 -4.39
CA THR A 501 -6.73 -19.50 -3.84
C THR A 501 -5.42 -18.75 -3.63
N GLN A 502 -5.30 -17.55 -4.19
CA GLN A 502 -4.43 -16.52 -3.63
C GLN A 502 -5.20 -15.77 -2.54
N GLN A 503 -4.75 -15.94 -1.30
CA GLN A 503 -4.77 -14.80 -0.39
C GLN A 503 -4.02 -13.67 -1.10
N TRP A 504 -4.62 -12.50 -1.22
CA TRP A 504 -3.84 -11.32 -1.58
C TRP A 504 -2.71 -11.21 -0.55
N PRO A 505 -1.43 -11.16 -0.96
CA PRO A 505 -0.42 -10.62 -0.09
C PRO A 505 -0.83 -9.17 0.14
N ILE A 506 -1.36 -8.86 1.31
CA ILE A 506 -1.43 -7.49 1.79
C ILE A 506 0.03 -7.07 1.98
N HIS A 507 0.63 -6.58 0.89
CA HIS A 507 1.86 -5.82 0.99
C HIS A 507 1.50 -4.56 1.79
N PRO A 508 2.05 -4.37 3.00
CA PRO A 508 2.06 -3.02 3.57
C PRO A 508 2.79 -2.10 2.58
N PRO A 509 2.52 -0.78 2.58
CA PRO A 509 3.11 0.14 1.63
C PRO A 509 4.63 -0.05 1.52
N GLY A 510 5.09 -0.49 0.35
CA GLY A 510 6.51 -0.57 0.08
C GLY A 510 7.05 0.85 0.00
N PHE A 511 7.98 1.18 0.89
CA PHE A 511 8.83 2.36 0.71
C PHE A 511 9.67 2.12 -0.56
N GLY A 512 9.22 2.71 -1.66
CA GLY A 512 10.02 2.89 -2.86
C GLY A 512 10.60 4.29 -2.82
N ASP A 513 11.93 4.38 -2.70
CA ASP A 513 12.63 5.65 -2.77
C ASP A 513 12.55 6.25 -4.18
N GLU A 514 11.76 7.31 -4.33
CA GLU A 514 12.00 8.35 -5.36
C GLU A 514 12.47 9.64 -4.67
N TYR A 515 13.49 9.53 -3.81
CA TYR A 515 14.37 10.64 -3.44
C TYR A 515 15.83 10.15 -3.36
N ASP A 516 16.70 10.75 -4.17
CA ASP A 516 18.13 10.47 -4.20
C ASP A 516 18.79 10.96 -2.89
N SER A 517 19.26 10.04 -2.04
CA SER A 517 20.11 10.38 -0.90
C SER A 517 21.02 9.23 -0.46
N GLU A 518 22.30 9.36 -0.81
CA GLU A 518 23.48 8.64 -0.29
C GLU A 518 23.29 7.71 0.94
N GLY A 519 23.04 6.42 0.67
CA GLY A 519 23.75 5.33 1.36
C GLY A 519 22.95 4.30 2.18
N SER A 520 22.75 3.11 1.62
CA SER A 520 23.21 1.84 2.24
C SER A 520 23.03 0.61 1.33
N GLU A 521 24.09 -0.20 1.17
CA GLU A 521 23.98 -1.57 0.63
C GLU A 521 24.01 -2.58 1.80
N ALA A 522 22.84 -2.90 2.37
CA ALA A 522 22.70 -3.91 3.43
C ALA A 522 21.72 -5.01 2.98
N SER A 523 22.27 -6.10 2.43
CA SER A 523 21.48 -7.26 1.97
C SER A 523 21.22 -8.25 3.11
N ASP A 524 20.05 -8.89 3.07
CA ASP A 524 19.42 -9.76 4.09
C ASP A 524 20.12 -11.13 4.32
N ASP A 525 21.45 -11.16 4.36
CA ASP A 525 22.27 -12.40 4.35
C ASP A 525 23.25 -12.49 5.56
N ASP A 526 23.23 -11.50 6.46
CA ASP A 526 24.10 -11.42 7.65
C ASP A 526 23.51 -12.10 8.91
N ALA A 527 22.40 -12.83 8.78
CA ALA A 527 21.76 -13.59 9.86
C ALA A 527 22.48 -14.90 10.26
N ARG A 528 23.68 -15.18 9.72
CA ARG A 528 24.52 -16.32 10.10
C ARG A 528 26.00 -15.91 10.28
N PRO A 529 26.75 -16.51 11.22
CA PRO A 529 28.18 -16.26 11.34
C PRO A 529 28.91 -16.73 10.08
N LEU A 530 29.55 -15.78 9.38
CA LEU A 530 30.31 -16.03 8.15
C LEU A 530 31.50 -16.97 8.41
N THR A 531 31.70 -17.97 7.55
CA THR A 531 32.91 -18.78 7.58
C THR A 531 34.13 -17.95 7.18
N ARG A 532 35.32 -18.37 7.62
CA ARG A 532 36.60 -17.67 7.32
C ARG A 532 36.80 -17.37 5.83
N ASN A 533 36.38 -18.29 4.95
CA ASN A 533 36.51 -18.13 3.51
C ASN A 533 35.47 -17.16 2.93
N GLU A 534 34.23 -17.18 3.42
CA GLU A 534 33.20 -16.19 3.05
C GLU A 534 33.59 -14.78 3.49
N LEU A 535 34.12 -14.63 4.71
CA LEU A 535 34.60 -13.35 5.23
C LEU A 535 35.78 -12.82 4.39
N GLN A 536 36.77 -13.67 4.10
CA GLN A 536 37.91 -13.30 3.24
C GLN A 536 37.44 -12.91 1.82
N ASN A 537 36.41 -13.57 1.27
CA ASN A 537 35.82 -13.20 -0.01
C ASN A 537 34.99 -11.90 0.05
N LYS A 538 34.21 -11.64 1.12
CA LYS A 538 33.55 -10.33 1.35
C LYS A 538 34.60 -9.21 1.38
N VAL A 539 35.69 -9.38 2.13
CA VAL A 539 36.79 -8.40 2.22
C VAL A 539 37.52 -8.19 0.88
N MET A 540 37.88 -9.26 0.16
CA MET A 540 38.51 -9.11 -1.16
C MET A 540 37.57 -8.46 -2.20
N LYS A 541 36.25 -8.65 -2.06
CA LYS A 541 35.24 -8.00 -2.91
C LYS A 541 35.07 -6.52 -2.58
N THR A 542 35.09 -6.11 -1.30
CA THR A 542 35.02 -4.69 -0.91
C THR A 542 36.31 -3.94 -1.23
N VAL A 543 37.49 -4.55 -1.04
CA VAL A 543 38.78 -3.97 -1.48
C VAL A 543 38.75 -3.71 -2.99
N ARG A 544 38.36 -4.70 -3.81
CA ARG A 544 38.23 -4.51 -5.27
C ARG A 544 37.19 -3.46 -5.67
N LYS A 545 36.05 -3.38 -4.96
CA LYS A 545 35.04 -2.32 -5.18
C LYS A 545 35.63 -0.94 -4.87
N ARG A 546 36.43 -0.80 -3.80
CA ARG A 546 37.13 0.44 -3.41
C ARG A 546 38.27 0.83 -4.37
N GLU A 547 39.05 -0.13 -4.85
CA GLU A 547 40.07 0.08 -5.90
C GLU A 547 39.44 0.51 -7.24
N SER A 548 38.25 -0.01 -7.56
CA SER A 548 37.53 0.38 -8.78
C SER A 548 36.85 1.75 -8.67
N ALA A 549 36.38 2.14 -7.48
CA ALA A 549 35.89 3.49 -7.20
C ALA A 549 37.04 4.52 -7.29
N ALA A 550 38.15 4.28 -6.62
CA ALA A 550 39.35 5.14 -6.67
C ALA A 550 39.92 5.30 -8.11
N LYS A 551 39.65 4.36 -9.02
CA LYS A 551 39.96 4.50 -10.45
C LYS A 551 38.93 5.32 -11.24
N LYS A 552 37.65 5.33 -10.86
CA LYS A 552 36.61 6.19 -11.46
C LYS A 552 36.79 7.66 -11.07
N ASP A 553 37.07 7.94 -9.80
CA ASP A 553 37.04 9.30 -9.24
C ASP A 553 38.23 10.17 -9.67
N SER A 554 39.16 9.63 -10.46
CA SER A 554 40.35 10.32 -10.97
C SER A 554 40.13 11.12 -12.26
N TYR A 555 38.92 11.14 -12.83
CA TYR A 555 38.64 11.73 -14.15
C TYR A 555 37.39 12.63 -14.21
N LYS A 556 37.38 13.71 -13.42
CA LYS A 556 36.79 15.00 -13.82
C LYS A 556 37.22 16.18 -12.92
N TYR A 557 38.11 17.02 -13.45
CA TYR A 557 38.40 18.36 -12.93
C TYR A 557 38.30 19.37 -14.09
N ASP A 558 37.07 19.72 -14.46
CA ASP A 558 36.83 20.91 -15.28
C ASP A 558 36.93 22.14 -14.36
N LEU A 559 37.86 23.06 -14.65
CA LEU A 559 38.19 24.21 -13.80
C LEU A 559 37.57 25.51 -14.37
N PRO A 560 36.39 25.97 -13.90
CA PRO A 560 35.70 27.13 -14.44
C PRO A 560 36.25 28.48 -13.93
N ASN A 561 37.56 28.58 -13.68
CA ASN A 561 38.18 29.80 -13.12
C ASN A 561 39.54 30.19 -13.76
N ALA A 562 39.90 29.56 -14.88
CA ALA A 562 41.19 29.78 -15.55
C ALA A 562 41.17 30.86 -16.65
N ARG A 563 40.08 31.63 -16.83
CA ARG A 563 39.90 32.54 -17.99
C ARG A 563 39.99 34.04 -17.71
N ASP A 564 39.71 34.52 -16.51
CA ASP A 564 39.69 35.98 -16.24
C ASP A 564 41.08 36.57 -15.91
N MET A 565 42.06 35.74 -15.55
CA MET A 565 43.46 36.14 -15.37
C MET A 565 44.17 36.56 -16.68
N GLN A 566 43.54 36.41 -17.86
CA GLN A 566 44.12 36.81 -19.15
C GLN A 566 43.59 38.14 -19.73
N LYS A 567 42.53 38.75 -19.17
CA LYS A 567 42.04 40.06 -19.66
C LYS A 567 42.78 41.25 -19.06
N ASN A 568 43.09 41.23 -17.76
CA ASN A 568 43.78 42.33 -17.04
C ASN A 568 45.27 42.52 -17.40
N LYS A 569 45.70 42.10 -18.59
CA LYS A 569 47.10 42.23 -19.05
C LYS A 569 47.25 42.87 -20.44
N LYS A 570 46.20 43.54 -20.94
CA LYS A 570 46.27 44.38 -22.16
C LYS A 570 46.00 45.87 -21.93
N ASP A 571 45.15 46.24 -20.97
CA ASP A 571 44.76 47.64 -20.74
C ASP A 571 45.68 48.40 -19.77
N LYS A 572 46.99 48.21 -19.95
CA LYS A 572 48.05 49.10 -19.44
C LYS A 572 49.15 49.24 -20.49
N LYS A 573 48.87 50.07 -21.49
CA LYS A 573 49.87 50.70 -22.36
C LYS A 573 49.37 52.06 -22.82
#